data_AF-F0MCD2-F1
#
_entry.id   AF-F0MCD2-F1
#
_cell.length_a   1.000
_cell.length_b   1.000
_cell.length_c   1.000
_cell.angle_alpha   90.00
_cell.angle_beta   90.00
_cell.angle_gamma   90.00
#
_symmetry.space_group_name_H-M   'P 1'
#
loop_
_entity.id
_entity.type
_entity.pdbx_description
1 polymer ?
#
loop_
_entity_poly.entity_id
_entity_poly.type
_entity_poly.pdbx_seq_one_letter_code
_entity_poly.pdbx_strand_id
1 'polypeptide(L)'
;MKPGWQGTTQHGNASDLSRWLVHLTRSEEDLVSILKTCIIEARVPYGAGRNFSEVRNRHRSVCLTEIPLQELSRMTSKRPWGIVFDKERLRAKFNAQPVWYVSDPSPQWDALATAMAEARDNKHSPIWKLTPFVERVGSLQGRNPNDWRWEREWRVLGNLEFDFADVAMIVADSDGAPAFLEEVSLGVPWVSREDSSVRWSGGFTQGWEDEIESMLERFHEQFLSGDAAGVVWDPEYQTQFSMVPVLETADAMDEAFGYLAPELQQVLEETLDKTSTIWCRMYELTQVYEQS
;
A
#
# COMPACT_ATOMS: atom_id res chain seq x y z
N MET A 1 -11.60 -19.37 -4.24
CA MET A 1 -10.94 -18.48 -3.27
C MET A 1 -10.73 -17.13 -3.92
N LYS A 2 -11.17 -16.03 -3.28
CA LYS A 2 -10.92 -14.67 -3.77
C LYS A 2 -9.60 -14.19 -3.15
N PRO A 3 -8.71 -13.48 -3.88
CA PRO A 3 -7.42 -13.07 -3.32
C PRO A 3 -7.62 -12.06 -2.19
N GLY A 4 -6.95 -12.22 -1.05
CA GLY A 4 -6.99 -11.36 0.15
C GLY A 4 -6.45 -9.92 -0.03
N TRP A 5 -6.39 -9.43 -1.26
CA TRP A 5 -5.83 -8.12 -1.65
C TRP A 5 -6.92 -7.11 -2.07
N GLN A 6 -8.19 -7.43 -1.85
CA GLN A 6 -9.31 -6.54 -2.16
C GLN A 6 -9.63 -5.64 -0.96
N GLY A 7 -9.94 -4.37 -1.23
CA GLY A 7 -10.49 -3.47 -0.24
C GLY A 7 -9.51 -2.77 0.70
N THR A 8 -10.06 -2.34 1.83
CA THR A 8 -9.33 -1.68 2.93
C THR A 8 -9.57 -2.45 4.22
N THR A 9 -8.83 -2.16 5.29
CA THR A 9 -9.04 -2.79 6.61
C THR A 9 -10.49 -2.67 7.10
N GLN A 10 -11.16 -1.54 6.84
CA GLN A 10 -12.57 -1.34 7.22
C GLN A 10 -13.55 -2.01 6.25
N HIS A 11 -13.15 -2.21 5.00
CA HIS A 11 -14.02 -2.69 3.92
C HIS A 11 -13.26 -3.66 3.02
N GLY A 12 -12.89 -4.83 3.54
CA GLY A 12 -12.10 -5.84 2.80
C GLY A 12 -12.84 -6.44 1.59
N ASN A 13 -14.16 -6.30 1.53
CA ASN A 13 -14.97 -6.79 0.40
C ASN A 13 -15.18 -5.75 -0.71
N ALA A 14 -14.72 -4.51 -0.51
CA ALA A 14 -14.88 -3.44 -1.51
C ALA A 14 -13.80 -3.56 -2.58
N SER A 15 -14.11 -4.28 -3.66
CA SER A 15 -13.17 -4.55 -4.76
C SER A 15 -12.66 -3.30 -5.48
N ASP A 16 -13.35 -2.17 -5.33
CA ASP A 16 -12.97 -0.89 -5.90
C ASP A 16 -12.00 -0.10 -5.02
N LEU A 17 -11.91 -0.40 -3.72
CA LEU A 17 -10.97 0.24 -2.81
C LEU A 17 -9.64 -0.52 -2.78
N SER A 18 -8.54 0.22 -2.62
CA SER A 18 -7.20 -0.37 -2.53
C SER A 18 -6.46 0.13 -1.30
N ARG A 19 -5.74 -0.78 -0.65
CA ARG A 19 -4.74 -0.46 0.39
C ARG A 19 -3.45 0.11 -0.20
N TRP A 20 -3.27 0.01 -1.51
CA TRP A 20 -1.98 0.19 -2.17
C TRP A 20 -1.90 1.52 -2.91
N LEU A 21 -0.73 2.15 -2.84
CA LEU A 21 -0.32 3.27 -3.67
C LEU A 21 0.83 2.85 -4.57
N VAL A 22 0.67 3.07 -5.88
CA VAL A 22 1.65 2.63 -6.88
C VAL A 22 2.31 3.82 -7.56
N HIS A 23 3.64 3.81 -7.64
CA HIS A 23 4.40 4.70 -8.51
C HIS A 23 4.90 3.93 -9.73
N LEU A 24 4.34 4.22 -10.90
CA LEU A 24 4.70 3.54 -12.15
C LEU A 24 5.81 4.29 -12.92
N THR A 25 6.87 3.58 -13.27
CA THR A 25 8.02 4.10 -14.01
C THR A 25 7.91 3.81 -15.51
N ARG A 26 8.59 4.61 -16.33
CA ARG A 26 8.51 4.47 -17.79
C ARG A 26 9.47 3.41 -18.33
N SER A 27 10.55 3.17 -17.62
CA SER A 27 11.58 2.20 -17.97
C SER A 27 12.04 1.43 -16.75
N GLU A 28 12.71 0.30 -17.01
CA GLU A 28 13.36 -0.51 -15.99
C GLU A 28 14.47 0.28 -15.30
N GLU A 29 15.24 1.07 -16.06
CA GLU A 29 16.35 1.87 -15.52
C GLU A 29 15.87 2.95 -14.54
N ASP A 30 14.68 3.53 -14.79
CA ASP A 30 14.05 4.45 -13.83
C ASP A 30 13.76 3.74 -12.51
N LEU A 31 13.21 2.51 -12.55
CA LEU A 31 12.94 1.71 -11.36
C LEU A 31 14.25 1.36 -10.63
N VAL A 32 15.28 0.90 -11.36
CA VAL A 32 16.60 0.58 -10.82
C VAL A 32 17.22 1.80 -10.13
N SER A 33 17.15 2.98 -10.77
CA SER A 33 17.66 4.22 -10.19
C SER A 33 16.95 4.56 -8.89
N ILE A 34 15.63 4.43 -8.85
CA ILE A 34 14.84 4.68 -7.65
C ILE A 34 15.24 3.69 -6.54
N LEU A 35 15.39 2.40 -6.85
CA LEU A 35 15.76 1.39 -5.86
C LEU A 35 17.20 1.55 -5.34
N LYS A 36 18.14 1.98 -6.18
CA LYS A 36 19.54 2.22 -5.76
C LYS A 36 19.69 3.46 -4.89
N THR A 37 18.86 4.47 -5.12
CA THR A 37 18.92 5.74 -4.39
C THR A 37 17.93 5.82 -3.24
N CYS A 38 16.92 4.95 -3.24
CA CYS A 38 15.71 5.01 -2.43
C CYS A 38 15.00 6.37 -2.50
N ILE A 39 15.02 7.00 -3.67
CA ILE A 39 14.42 8.33 -3.89
C ILE A 39 13.55 8.32 -5.15
N ILE A 40 12.30 8.78 -5.00
CA ILE A 40 11.45 9.20 -6.13
C ILE A 40 11.50 10.73 -6.22
N GLU A 41 12.01 11.23 -7.33
CA GLU A 41 12.21 12.67 -7.51
C GLU A 41 10.92 13.39 -7.94
N ALA A 42 10.56 14.45 -7.22
CA ALA A 42 9.49 15.35 -7.60
C ALA A 42 9.97 16.38 -8.63
N ARG A 43 10.01 15.98 -9.90
CA ARG A 43 10.53 16.82 -10.98
C ARG A 43 9.53 17.89 -11.47
N VAL A 44 8.23 17.59 -11.43
CA VAL A 44 7.18 18.37 -12.10
C VAL A 44 6.29 19.05 -11.06
N PRO A 45 5.96 20.35 -11.22
CA PRO A 45 4.99 21.01 -10.36
C PRO A 45 3.54 20.69 -10.80
N TYR A 46 2.70 20.33 -9.83
CA TYR A 46 1.30 19.94 -10.06
C TYR A 46 0.29 20.81 -9.30
N GLY A 47 -0.99 20.63 -9.58
CA GLY A 47 -2.08 21.30 -8.88
C GLY A 47 -2.44 22.70 -9.41
N ALA A 48 -3.54 23.26 -8.91
CA ALA A 48 -4.18 24.47 -9.40
C ALA A 48 -3.26 25.71 -9.36
N GLY A 49 -2.37 25.78 -8.35
CA GLY A 49 -1.44 26.89 -8.15
C GLY A 49 -0.12 26.77 -8.92
N ARG A 50 0.11 25.71 -9.72
CA ARG A 50 1.43 25.41 -10.32
C ARG A 50 2.01 26.50 -11.23
N ASN A 51 1.15 27.39 -11.74
CA ASN A 51 1.55 28.47 -12.64
C ASN A 51 1.96 29.76 -11.90
N PHE A 52 1.76 29.85 -10.59
CA PHE A 52 2.22 30.97 -9.77
C PHE A 52 3.71 30.79 -9.47
N SER A 53 4.54 31.69 -9.99
CA SER A 53 6.00 31.57 -9.96
C SER A 53 6.58 31.49 -8.55
N GLU A 54 5.93 32.17 -7.60
CA GLU A 54 6.30 32.37 -6.21
C GLU A 54 6.18 31.06 -5.40
N VAL A 55 5.33 30.14 -5.84
CA VAL A 55 5.04 28.87 -5.17
C VAL A 55 5.30 27.63 -6.04
N ARG A 56 5.59 27.80 -7.33
CA ARG A 56 5.80 26.72 -8.30
C ARG A 56 6.72 25.60 -7.80
N ASN A 57 7.82 25.93 -7.11
CA ASN A 57 8.73 24.90 -6.59
C ASN A 57 8.12 24.08 -5.45
N ARG A 58 7.21 24.65 -4.65
CA ARG A 58 6.48 23.95 -3.58
C ARG A 58 5.38 23.02 -4.11
N HIS A 59 5.04 23.17 -5.38
CA HIS A 59 4.08 22.32 -6.08
C HIS A 59 4.73 21.09 -6.70
N ARG A 60 6.05 20.95 -6.64
CA ARG A 60 6.73 19.73 -7.07
C ARG A 60 6.27 18.58 -6.18
N SER A 61 5.74 17.53 -6.79
CA SER A 61 5.24 16.37 -6.06
C SER A 61 5.57 15.06 -6.77
N VAL A 62 5.74 14.01 -5.97
CA VAL A 62 5.67 12.63 -6.43
C VAL A 62 4.20 12.26 -6.56
N CYS A 63 3.82 11.69 -7.70
CA CYS A 63 2.47 11.21 -7.96
C CYS A 63 2.41 9.69 -7.79
N LEU A 64 1.36 9.24 -7.14
CA LEU A 64 1.03 7.85 -6.84
C LEU A 64 -0.41 7.59 -7.28
N THR A 65 -0.73 6.34 -7.58
CA THR A 65 -2.09 5.94 -7.97
C THR A 65 -2.62 4.93 -6.97
N GLU A 66 -3.81 5.19 -6.42
CA GLU A 66 -4.56 4.20 -5.66
C GLU A 66 -5.31 3.27 -6.62
N ILE A 67 -4.81 2.04 -6.77
CA ILE A 67 -5.42 1.05 -7.66
C ILE A 67 -5.41 -0.34 -7.01
N PRO A 68 -6.50 -1.13 -7.10
CA PRO A 68 -6.47 -2.52 -6.71
C PRO A 68 -5.44 -3.28 -7.57
N LEU A 69 -4.64 -4.17 -6.97
CA LEU A 69 -3.55 -4.84 -7.70
C LEU A 69 -4.05 -5.64 -8.91
N GLN A 70 -5.28 -6.18 -8.84
CA GLN A 70 -5.87 -6.94 -9.95
C GLN A 70 -6.18 -6.05 -11.17
N GLU A 71 -6.31 -4.74 -10.96
CA GLU A 71 -6.59 -3.75 -12.01
C GLU A 71 -5.29 -3.09 -12.53
N LEU A 72 -4.13 -3.44 -11.98
CA LEU A 72 -2.84 -2.84 -12.31
C LEU A 72 -2.48 -2.97 -13.80
N SER A 73 -2.88 -4.08 -14.42
CA SER A 73 -2.72 -4.36 -15.86
C SER A 73 -3.26 -3.25 -16.77
N ARG A 74 -4.27 -2.49 -16.31
CA ARG A 74 -4.85 -1.37 -17.06
C ARG A 74 -3.90 -0.20 -17.22
N MET A 75 -3.00 -0.01 -16.26
CA MET A 75 -2.04 1.10 -16.24
C MET A 75 -0.65 0.69 -16.72
N THR A 76 -0.28 -0.58 -16.57
CA THR A 76 1.06 -1.07 -16.91
C THR A 76 1.31 -1.22 -18.41
N SER A 77 0.26 -1.16 -19.25
CA SER A 77 0.39 -1.19 -20.71
C SER A 77 1.36 -0.15 -21.30
N LYS A 78 1.58 0.98 -20.62
CA LYS A 78 2.53 2.04 -21.03
C LYS A 78 3.67 2.29 -20.04
N ARG A 79 3.60 1.67 -18.86
CA ARG A 79 4.50 1.88 -17.73
C ARG A 79 4.61 0.56 -16.94
N PRO A 80 5.36 -0.41 -17.46
CA PRO A 80 5.28 -1.79 -16.98
C PRO A 80 6.05 -2.03 -15.68
N TRP A 81 6.79 -1.03 -15.19
CA TRP A 81 7.57 -1.10 -13.95
C TRP A 81 7.02 -0.14 -12.89
N GLY A 82 7.34 -0.40 -11.63
CA GLY A 82 6.93 0.49 -10.54
C GLY A 82 7.22 -0.03 -9.15
N ILE A 83 6.86 0.78 -8.16
CA ILE A 83 6.99 0.48 -6.74
C ILE A 83 5.62 0.65 -6.08
N VAL A 84 5.26 -0.30 -5.22
CA VAL A 84 4.03 -0.28 -4.45
C VAL A 84 4.33 -0.04 -2.98
N PHE A 85 3.54 0.83 -2.38
CA PHE A 85 3.60 1.17 -0.97
C PHE A 85 2.26 0.94 -0.28
N ASP A 86 2.30 0.72 1.03
CA ASP A 86 1.10 0.80 1.86
C ASP A 86 0.64 2.27 1.97
N LYS A 87 -0.65 2.50 1.70
CA LYS A 87 -1.27 3.82 1.67
C LYS A 87 -1.24 4.53 3.01
N GLU A 88 -1.53 3.82 4.10
CA GLU A 88 -1.58 4.42 5.44
C GLU A 88 -0.16 4.64 5.99
N ARG A 89 0.80 3.75 5.69
CA ARG A 89 2.22 3.97 5.98
C ARG A 89 2.75 5.22 5.28
N LEU A 90 2.47 5.39 3.98
CA LEU A 90 2.86 6.60 3.25
C LEU A 90 2.20 7.88 3.79
N ARG A 91 0.91 7.80 4.14
CA ARG A 91 0.20 8.93 4.75
C ARG A 91 0.87 9.33 6.06
N ALA A 92 1.17 8.37 6.94
CA ALA A 92 1.75 8.63 8.25
C ALA A 92 3.19 9.15 8.18
N LYS A 93 4.06 8.53 7.37
CA LYS A 93 5.49 8.86 7.29
C LYS A 93 5.78 10.07 6.40
N PHE A 94 5.05 10.23 5.30
CA PHE A 94 5.38 11.21 4.25
C PHE A 94 4.28 12.23 3.96
N ASN A 95 3.20 12.26 4.75
CA ASN A 95 2.05 13.12 4.52
C ASN A 95 1.46 12.98 3.11
N ALA A 96 1.43 11.76 2.57
CA ALA A 96 0.75 11.48 1.31
C ALA A 96 -0.74 11.86 1.41
N GLN A 97 -1.25 12.60 0.43
CA GLN A 97 -2.64 13.05 0.39
C GLN A 97 -3.30 12.73 -0.95
N PRO A 98 -4.62 12.43 -0.97
CA PRO A 98 -5.36 12.28 -2.21
C PRO A 98 -5.51 13.63 -2.92
N VAL A 99 -5.57 13.58 -4.25
CA VAL A 99 -5.84 14.74 -5.10
C VAL A 99 -7.35 14.97 -5.20
N TRP A 100 -7.77 16.22 -5.04
CA TRP A 100 -9.15 16.66 -5.23
C TRP A 100 -9.33 17.25 -6.62
N TYR A 101 -10.25 16.67 -7.36
CA TYR A 101 -10.61 17.13 -8.69
C TYR A 101 -11.83 18.04 -8.61
N VAL A 102 -11.66 19.30 -8.99
CA VAL A 102 -12.73 20.32 -8.91
C VAL A 102 -13.16 20.68 -10.32
N SER A 103 -14.46 20.54 -10.60
CA SER A 103 -15.04 20.89 -11.90
C SER A 103 -14.88 22.38 -12.20
N ASP A 104 -14.53 22.70 -13.42
CA ASP A 104 -14.56 24.05 -13.98
C ASP A 104 -15.42 24.05 -15.25
N PRO A 105 -16.51 24.84 -15.29
CA PRO A 105 -16.91 25.82 -14.26
C PRO A 105 -17.60 25.20 -13.04
N SER A 106 -17.38 25.77 -11.86
CA SER A 106 -18.19 25.51 -10.65
C SER A 106 -17.97 26.60 -9.57
N PRO A 107 -18.93 26.83 -8.65
CA PRO A 107 -18.75 27.74 -7.52
C PRO A 107 -17.53 27.42 -6.65
N GLN A 108 -17.19 26.13 -6.51
CA GLN A 108 -16.03 25.67 -5.74
C GLN A 108 -14.72 26.07 -6.43
N TRP A 109 -14.67 25.94 -7.75
CA TRP A 109 -13.52 26.41 -8.53
C TRP A 109 -13.41 27.94 -8.47
N ASP A 110 -14.52 28.66 -8.60
CA ASP A 110 -14.54 30.13 -8.53
C ASP A 110 -14.02 30.65 -7.17
N ALA A 111 -14.42 30.00 -6.08
CA ALA A 111 -13.92 30.32 -4.74
C ALA A 111 -12.42 30.04 -4.61
N LEU A 112 -11.94 28.90 -5.12
CA LEU A 112 -10.52 28.55 -5.11
C LEU A 112 -9.70 29.53 -5.96
N ALA A 113 -10.19 29.88 -7.15
CA ALA A 113 -9.56 30.83 -8.05
C ALA A 113 -9.47 32.23 -7.41
N THR A 114 -10.53 32.67 -6.74
CA THR A 114 -10.55 33.93 -5.98
C THR A 114 -9.51 33.92 -4.86
N ALA A 115 -9.49 32.87 -4.03
CA ALA A 115 -8.52 32.74 -2.94
C ALA A 115 -7.06 32.70 -3.44
N MET A 116 -6.79 32.02 -4.56
CA MET A 116 -5.46 32.03 -5.20
C MET A 116 -5.09 33.41 -5.74
N ALA A 117 -6.04 34.15 -6.32
CA ALA A 117 -5.80 35.50 -6.83
C ALA A 117 -5.48 36.49 -5.70
N GLU A 118 -6.24 36.46 -4.60
CA GLU A 118 -5.99 37.27 -3.40
C GLU A 118 -4.64 36.94 -2.73
N ALA A 119 -4.25 35.66 -2.78
CA ALA A 119 -3.00 35.18 -2.20
C ALA A 119 -1.77 35.38 -3.09
N ARG A 120 -1.92 35.91 -4.31
CA ARG A 120 -0.86 35.97 -5.35
C ARG A 120 0.47 36.51 -4.82
N ASP A 121 0.41 37.63 -4.11
CA ASP A 121 1.61 38.32 -3.59
C ASP A 121 1.99 37.85 -2.17
N ASN A 122 1.21 36.93 -1.58
CA ASN A 122 1.45 36.35 -0.28
C ASN A 122 1.79 34.85 -0.40
N LYS A 123 3.07 34.54 -0.63
CA LYS A 123 3.59 33.16 -0.69
C LYS A 123 3.35 32.35 0.59
N HIS A 124 2.99 32.96 1.70
CA HIS A 124 2.72 32.28 2.97
C HIS A 124 1.23 32.02 3.22
N SER A 125 0.36 32.44 2.29
CA SER A 125 -1.06 32.16 2.38
C SER A 125 -1.34 30.65 2.52
N PRO A 126 -2.23 30.24 3.44
CA PRO A 126 -2.58 28.82 3.62
C PRO A 126 -3.10 28.13 2.36
N ILE A 127 -3.68 28.87 1.42
CA ILE A 127 -4.20 28.30 0.17
C ILE A 127 -3.12 27.57 -0.63
N TRP A 128 -1.86 28.01 -0.54
CA TRP A 128 -0.73 27.39 -1.23
C TRP A 128 -0.31 26.03 -0.65
N LYS A 129 -0.80 25.67 0.55
CA LYS A 129 -0.65 24.32 1.09
C LYS A 129 -1.68 23.34 0.51
N LEU A 130 -2.81 23.88 0.04
CA LEU A 130 -3.93 23.10 -0.50
C LEU A 130 -3.78 22.84 -2.00
N THR A 131 -3.42 23.88 -2.74
CA THR A 131 -3.45 23.88 -4.20
C THR A 131 -2.54 22.85 -4.89
N PRO A 132 -1.45 22.31 -4.30
CA PRO A 132 -0.75 21.16 -4.87
C PRO A 132 -1.60 19.90 -4.95
N PHE A 133 -2.64 19.77 -4.14
CA PHE A 133 -3.54 18.61 -4.08
C PHE A 133 -4.88 18.89 -4.78
N VAL A 134 -5.01 19.99 -5.51
CA VAL A 134 -6.25 20.30 -6.24
C VAL A 134 -5.98 20.35 -7.73
N GLU A 135 -6.67 19.54 -8.51
CA GLU A 135 -6.64 19.61 -9.98
C GLU A 135 -7.96 20.18 -10.52
N ARG A 136 -7.82 21.01 -11.55
CA ARG A 136 -8.93 21.56 -12.31
C ARG A 136 -9.42 20.51 -13.30
N VAL A 137 -10.70 20.20 -13.30
CA VAL A 137 -11.34 19.35 -14.33
C VAL A 137 -12.16 20.22 -15.27
N GLY A 138 -11.69 20.36 -16.50
CA GLY A 138 -12.44 21.04 -17.55
C GLY A 138 -13.58 20.18 -18.10
N SER A 139 -14.47 20.80 -18.86
CA SER A 139 -15.53 20.07 -19.59
C SER A 139 -14.95 18.98 -20.50
N LEU A 140 -15.57 17.78 -20.49
CA LEU A 140 -15.22 16.65 -21.36
C LEU A 140 -15.35 16.97 -22.86
N GLN A 141 -16.12 18.01 -23.22
CA GLN A 141 -16.28 18.49 -24.59
C GLN A 141 -15.26 19.58 -24.97
N GLY A 142 -14.34 19.92 -24.06
CA GLY A 142 -13.29 20.92 -24.30
C GLY A 142 -12.17 20.39 -25.21
N ARG A 143 -11.26 21.29 -25.61
CA ARG A 143 -10.12 20.94 -26.47
C ARG A 143 -9.12 19.97 -25.82
N ASN A 144 -9.06 19.93 -24.48
CA ASN A 144 -8.19 19.06 -23.71
C ASN A 144 -8.96 18.51 -22.50
N PRO A 145 -9.81 17.49 -22.67
CA PRO A 145 -10.47 16.84 -21.54
C PRO A 145 -9.41 16.23 -20.62
N ASN A 146 -9.50 16.52 -19.33
CA ASN A 146 -8.50 16.15 -18.33
C ASN A 146 -9.15 15.56 -17.07
N ASP A 147 -10.23 14.80 -17.26
CA ASP A 147 -10.91 14.11 -16.18
C ASP A 147 -10.18 12.81 -15.81
N TRP A 148 -9.24 12.95 -14.87
CA TRP A 148 -8.43 11.85 -14.33
C TRP A 148 -8.95 11.36 -12.98
N ARG A 149 -10.22 11.66 -12.62
CA ARG A 149 -10.81 11.25 -11.32
C ARG A 149 -10.75 9.74 -11.09
N TRP A 150 -10.77 8.96 -12.16
CA TRP A 150 -10.66 7.52 -12.12
C TRP A 150 -9.26 7.02 -11.70
N GLU A 151 -8.20 7.83 -11.86
CA GLU A 151 -6.83 7.45 -11.48
C GLU A 151 -6.61 7.48 -9.96
N ARG A 152 -7.55 8.08 -9.20
CA ARG A 152 -7.48 8.22 -7.74
C ARG A 152 -6.06 8.62 -7.30
N GLU A 153 -5.58 9.72 -7.87
CA GLU A 153 -4.21 10.19 -7.68
C GLU A 153 -3.95 10.59 -6.23
N TRP A 154 -2.77 10.26 -5.75
CA TRP A 154 -2.20 10.71 -4.48
C TRP A 154 -0.88 11.43 -4.72
N ARG A 155 -0.54 12.37 -3.84
CA ARG A 155 0.69 13.15 -3.94
C ARG A 155 1.45 13.21 -2.62
N VAL A 156 2.77 13.20 -2.74
CA VAL A 156 3.72 13.59 -1.71
C VAL A 156 4.43 14.85 -2.22
N LEU A 157 4.53 15.90 -1.39
CA LEU A 157 5.22 17.13 -1.78
C LEU A 157 6.73 16.96 -1.66
N GLY A 158 7.47 17.42 -2.67
CA GLY A 158 8.91 17.19 -2.76
C GLY A 158 9.25 15.74 -3.09
N ASN A 159 10.55 15.43 -3.03
CA ASN A 159 11.04 14.07 -3.26
C ASN A 159 10.49 13.13 -2.19
N LEU A 160 10.24 11.88 -2.58
CA LEU A 160 9.92 10.80 -1.65
C LEU A 160 11.20 9.99 -1.42
N GLU A 161 11.82 10.20 -0.27
CA GLU A 161 12.98 9.44 0.20
C GLU A 161 12.47 8.33 1.12
N PHE A 162 12.69 7.06 0.78
CA PHE A 162 12.09 5.92 1.48
C PHE A 162 13.15 4.90 1.91
N ASP A 163 12.76 3.96 2.76
CA ASP A 163 13.57 2.79 3.10
C ASP A 163 12.96 1.54 2.44
N PHE A 164 13.73 0.47 2.23
CA PHE A 164 13.15 -0.77 1.66
C PHE A 164 12.00 -1.33 2.50
N ALA A 165 11.99 -1.11 3.82
CA ALA A 165 10.87 -1.46 4.69
C ALA A 165 9.58 -0.69 4.34
N ASP A 166 9.64 0.46 3.67
CA ASP A 166 8.44 1.16 3.21
C ASP A 166 7.83 0.53 1.95
N VAL A 167 8.62 -0.24 1.20
CA VAL A 167 8.21 -0.87 -0.07
C VAL A 167 7.44 -2.15 0.21
N ALA A 168 6.17 -2.18 -0.22
CA ALA A 168 5.34 -3.36 -0.10
C ALA A 168 5.63 -4.36 -1.22
N MET A 169 5.69 -3.90 -2.47
CA MET A 169 5.93 -4.74 -3.65
C MET A 169 6.64 -3.96 -4.76
N ILE A 170 7.21 -4.69 -5.71
CA ILE A 170 7.72 -4.15 -6.98
C ILE A 170 6.79 -4.56 -8.13
N VAL A 171 6.63 -3.70 -9.13
CA VAL A 171 5.93 -4.03 -10.36
C VAL A 171 6.99 -4.25 -11.45
N ALA A 172 6.94 -5.40 -12.12
CA ALA A 172 7.90 -5.77 -13.16
C ALA A 172 7.21 -6.55 -14.30
N ASP A 173 7.88 -6.61 -15.46
CA ASP A 173 7.38 -7.35 -16.62
C ASP A 173 7.57 -8.88 -16.45
N SER A 174 6.75 -9.66 -17.15
CA SER A 174 6.48 -11.09 -16.90
C SER A 174 7.59 -12.09 -17.23
N ASP A 175 8.73 -11.67 -17.79
CA ASP A 175 9.79 -12.59 -18.26
C ASP A 175 10.82 -13.01 -17.20
N GLY A 176 10.50 -12.81 -15.93
CA GLY A 176 11.33 -13.19 -14.78
C GLY A 176 11.75 -11.97 -13.96
N ALA A 177 12.33 -12.22 -12.79
CA ALA A 177 12.97 -11.18 -12.01
C ALA A 177 14.01 -10.49 -12.90
N PRO A 178 13.89 -9.19 -13.22
CA PRO A 178 14.90 -8.53 -14.02
C PRO A 178 16.27 -8.75 -13.36
N ALA A 179 17.30 -9.02 -14.17
CA ALA A 179 18.61 -9.49 -13.70
C ALA A 179 19.23 -8.61 -12.59
N PHE A 180 18.84 -7.34 -12.50
CA PHE A 180 19.27 -6.46 -11.43
C PHE A 180 18.69 -6.79 -10.05
N LEU A 181 17.55 -7.49 -9.94
CA LEU A 181 17.02 -8.01 -8.66
C LEU A 181 17.92 -9.12 -8.10
N GLU A 182 18.81 -9.70 -8.91
CA GLU A 182 19.90 -10.56 -8.42
C GLU A 182 21.06 -9.73 -7.86
N GLU A 183 21.31 -8.52 -8.40
CA GLU A 183 22.36 -7.59 -7.92
C GLU A 183 21.92 -6.80 -6.69
N VAL A 184 20.65 -6.38 -6.66
CA VAL A 184 20.02 -5.73 -5.51
C VAL A 184 19.27 -6.83 -4.79
N SER A 185 19.90 -7.41 -3.76
CA SER A 185 19.27 -8.43 -2.95
C SER A 185 18.05 -7.79 -2.26
N LEU A 186 16.90 -7.92 -2.90
CA LEU A 186 15.64 -7.35 -2.47
C LEU A 186 14.75 -8.52 -2.07
N GLY A 187 14.58 -8.75 -0.77
CA GLY A 187 13.53 -9.63 -0.30
C GLY A 187 12.20 -8.87 -0.41
N VAL A 188 11.66 -8.68 -1.61
CA VAL A 188 10.35 -8.04 -1.78
C VAL A 188 9.52 -8.81 -2.80
N PRO A 189 8.21 -8.99 -2.55
CA PRO A 189 7.32 -9.55 -3.55
C PRO A 189 7.26 -8.64 -4.78
N TRP A 190 7.19 -9.21 -5.97
CA TRP A 190 6.88 -8.47 -7.18
C TRP A 190 5.58 -8.95 -7.82
N VAL A 191 4.85 -8.06 -8.48
CA VAL A 191 3.57 -8.35 -9.15
C VAL A 191 3.81 -8.48 -10.64
N SER A 192 3.50 -9.65 -11.19
CA SER A 192 3.55 -9.95 -12.62
C SER A 192 2.47 -9.20 -13.37
N ARG A 193 2.86 -8.55 -14.47
CA ARG A 193 1.93 -7.79 -15.32
C ARG A 193 0.89 -8.66 -16.03
N GLU A 194 1.25 -9.86 -16.46
CA GLU A 194 0.40 -10.70 -17.31
C GLU A 194 -0.84 -11.22 -16.60
N ASP A 195 -0.65 -11.64 -15.36
CA ASP A 195 -1.66 -12.34 -14.57
C ASP A 195 -1.95 -11.65 -13.23
N SER A 196 -1.26 -10.53 -12.93
CA SER A 196 -1.31 -9.87 -11.61
C SER A 196 -0.94 -10.82 -10.46
N SER A 197 -0.20 -11.89 -10.76
CA SER A 197 0.29 -12.82 -9.75
C SER A 197 1.44 -12.20 -8.98
N VAL A 198 1.45 -12.40 -7.66
CA VAL A 198 2.61 -12.04 -6.84
C VAL A 198 3.63 -13.16 -6.97
N ARG A 199 4.87 -12.81 -7.29
CA ARG A 199 6.01 -13.71 -7.44
C ARG A 199 7.16 -13.19 -6.59
N TRP A 200 8.05 -14.09 -6.18
CA TRP A 200 9.18 -13.76 -5.32
C TRP A 200 10.49 -13.87 -6.08
N SER A 201 11.42 -13.00 -5.76
CA SER A 201 12.77 -12.99 -6.30
C SER A 201 13.73 -12.43 -5.28
N GLY A 202 14.88 -13.07 -5.09
CA GLY A 202 15.84 -12.71 -4.05
C GLY A 202 15.50 -13.40 -2.72
N GLY A 203 16.52 -14.01 -2.09
CA GLY A 203 16.37 -14.60 -0.77
C GLY A 203 16.16 -13.55 0.33
N PHE A 204 15.97 -14.02 1.56
CA PHE A 204 15.89 -13.17 2.75
C PHE A 204 17.18 -12.35 2.90
N THR A 205 17.03 -11.03 3.01
CA THR A 205 18.15 -10.09 3.16
C THR A 205 18.28 -9.60 4.60
N GLN A 206 19.40 -8.97 4.91
CA GLN A 206 19.64 -8.36 6.21
C GLN A 206 18.59 -7.25 6.45
N GLY A 207 17.79 -7.38 7.52
CA GLY A 207 16.65 -6.50 7.83
C GLY A 207 15.27 -7.17 7.71
N TRP A 208 15.18 -8.39 7.15
CA TRP A 208 13.95 -9.19 7.20
C TRP A 208 13.66 -9.78 8.58
N GLU A 209 14.69 -9.92 9.43
CA GLU A 209 14.52 -10.40 10.80
C GLU A 209 13.56 -9.48 11.56
N ASP A 210 13.76 -8.16 11.45
CA ASP A 210 12.91 -7.16 12.10
C ASP A 210 11.46 -7.16 11.55
N GLU A 211 11.27 -7.35 10.24
CA GLU A 211 9.92 -7.38 9.65
C GLU A 211 9.21 -8.72 9.94
N ILE A 212 9.92 -9.85 9.93
CA ILE A 212 9.39 -11.15 10.38
C ILE A 212 9.03 -11.05 11.85
N GLU A 213 9.89 -10.47 12.68
CA GLU A 213 9.63 -10.24 14.09
C GLU A 213 8.41 -9.35 14.29
N SER A 214 8.28 -8.25 13.54
CA SER A 214 7.09 -7.39 13.58
C SER A 214 5.82 -8.11 13.10
N MET A 215 5.91 -8.97 12.09
CA MET A 215 4.80 -9.80 11.64
C MET A 215 4.38 -10.79 12.73
N LEU A 216 5.34 -11.46 13.37
CA LEU A 216 5.09 -12.39 14.47
C LEU A 216 4.51 -11.67 15.69
N GLU A 217 5.01 -10.48 16.05
CA GLU A 217 4.43 -9.63 17.10
C GLU A 217 2.95 -9.33 16.80
N ARG A 218 2.66 -8.83 15.60
CA ARG A 218 1.27 -8.54 15.17
C ARG A 218 0.38 -9.78 15.15
N PHE A 219 0.94 -10.95 14.87
CA PHE A 219 0.21 -12.21 14.98
C PHE A 219 -0.13 -12.51 16.44
N HIS A 220 0.84 -12.39 17.34
CA HIS A 220 0.65 -12.61 18.77
C HIS A 220 -0.24 -11.57 19.47
N GLU A 221 -0.40 -10.37 18.90
CA GLU A 221 -1.40 -9.39 19.34
C GLU A 221 -2.85 -9.81 19.05
N GLN A 222 -3.05 -10.70 18.08
CA GLN A 222 -4.38 -11.13 17.62
C GLN A 222 -4.72 -12.56 18.06
N PHE A 223 -3.70 -13.41 18.21
CA PHE A 223 -3.84 -14.84 18.44
C PHE A 223 -3.05 -15.32 19.65
N LEU A 224 -3.66 -16.21 20.42
CA LEU A 224 -3.02 -16.96 21.49
C LEU A 224 -2.80 -18.41 21.06
N SER A 225 -1.68 -18.99 21.46
CA SER A 225 -1.44 -20.44 21.34
C SER A 225 -2.53 -21.22 22.06
N GLY A 226 -2.85 -22.44 21.60
CA GLY A 226 -3.84 -23.31 22.24
C GLY A 226 -3.64 -23.47 23.75
N ASP A 227 -2.39 -23.67 24.20
CA ASP A 227 -2.07 -23.80 25.62
C ASP A 227 -2.42 -22.53 26.42
N ALA A 228 -2.04 -21.35 25.91
CA ALA A 228 -2.36 -20.07 26.53
C ALA A 228 -3.86 -19.73 26.50
N ALA A 229 -4.58 -20.24 25.49
CA ALA A 229 -6.03 -20.13 25.38
C ALA A 229 -6.79 -21.15 26.26
N GLY A 230 -6.08 -22.08 26.90
CA GLY A 230 -6.68 -23.12 27.74
C GLY A 230 -7.36 -24.24 26.95
N VAL A 231 -6.91 -24.49 25.71
CA VAL A 231 -7.39 -25.61 24.89
C VAL A 231 -6.90 -26.91 25.53
N VAL A 232 -7.82 -27.82 25.84
CA VAL A 232 -7.50 -29.10 26.49
C VAL A 232 -7.70 -30.25 25.51
N TRP A 233 -6.69 -31.10 25.40
CA TRP A 233 -6.80 -32.36 24.66
C TRP A 233 -7.57 -33.40 25.48
N ASP A 234 -8.65 -33.93 24.92
CA ASP A 234 -9.40 -35.05 25.49
C ASP A 234 -8.98 -36.36 24.80
N PRO A 235 -8.24 -37.25 25.50
CA PRO A 235 -7.79 -38.51 24.94
C PRO A 235 -8.91 -39.55 24.77
N GLU A 236 -10.04 -39.41 25.46
CA GLU A 236 -11.18 -40.34 25.38
C GLU A 236 -11.96 -40.12 24.08
N TYR A 237 -12.16 -38.86 23.69
CA TYR A 237 -12.86 -38.48 22.46
C TYR A 237 -11.94 -38.14 21.29
N GLN A 238 -10.62 -38.16 21.50
CA GLN A 238 -9.60 -37.75 20.52
C GLN A 238 -9.91 -36.36 19.93
N THR A 239 -10.31 -35.41 20.77
CA THR A 239 -10.74 -34.09 20.34
C THR A 239 -10.22 -32.99 21.28
N GLN A 240 -10.12 -31.79 20.76
CA GLN A 240 -9.75 -30.60 21.53
C GLN A 240 -11.01 -29.92 22.05
N PHE A 241 -11.03 -29.65 23.36
CA PHE A 241 -12.06 -28.80 23.96
C PHE A 241 -11.52 -27.39 24.13
N SER A 242 -12.26 -26.44 23.57
CA SER A 242 -12.00 -25.01 23.69
C SER A 242 -13.31 -24.27 23.90
N MET A 243 -13.25 -23.16 24.65
CA MET A 243 -14.39 -22.26 24.81
C MET A 243 -14.62 -21.37 23.58
N VAL A 244 -13.63 -21.30 22.69
CA VAL A 244 -13.63 -20.48 21.48
C VAL A 244 -13.20 -21.31 20.26
N PRO A 245 -13.53 -20.89 19.03
CA PRO A 245 -13.01 -21.53 17.82
C PRO A 245 -11.48 -21.68 17.85
N VAL A 246 -11.00 -22.83 17.37
CA VAL A 246 -9.59 -23.14 17.21
C VAL A 246 -9.27 -23.12 15.72
N LEU A 247 -8.16 -22.50 15.35
CA LEU A 247 -7.65 -22.43 13.99
C LEU A 247 -6.31 -23.18 13.90
N GLU A 248 -6.06 -23.81 12.75
CA GLU A 248 -4.71 -24.28 12.40
C GLU A 248 -3.82 -23.07 12.06
N THR A 249 -2.50 -23.23 12.13
CA THR A 249 -1.53 -22.16 11.83
C THR A 249 -1.78 -21.54 10.46
N ALA A 250 -2.01 -22.34 9.42
CA ALA A 250 -2.27 -21.85 8.07
C ALA A 250 -3.53 -20.95 8.00
N ASP A 251 -4.61 -21.35 8.66
CA ASP A 251 -5.86 -20.58 8.69
C ASP A 251 -5.71 -19.29 9.52
N ALA A 252 -5.01 -19.35 10.66
CA ALA A 252 -4.72 -18.18 11.47
C ALA A 252 -3.81 -17.19 10.74
N MET A 253 -2.84 -17.68 9.97
CA MET A 253 -1.96 -16.85 9.15
C MET A 253 -2.70 -16.20 7.98
N ASP A 254 -3.58 -16.92 7.28
CA ASP A 254 -4.41 -16.35 6.22
C ASP A 254 -5.33 -15.25 6.78
N GLU A 255 -5.83 -15.41 7.99
CA GLU A 255 -6.60 -14.36 8.66
C GLU A 255 -5.73 -13.15 9.08
N ALA A 256 -4.56 -13.40 9.67
CA ALA A 256 -3.68 -12.35 10.18
C ALA A 256 -3.03 -11.52 9.05
N PHE A 257 -2.68 -12.18 7.96
CA PHE A 257 -1.80 -11.65 6.93
C PHE A 257 -2.36 -11.71 5.51
N GLY A 258 -3.37 -12.55 5.27
CA GLY A 258 -3.81 -12.92 3.93
C GLY A 258 -2.81 -13.82 3.21
N TYR A 259 -2.85 -13.80 1.89
CA TYR A 259 -1.91 -14.54 1.07
C TYR A 259 -0.48 -14.02 1.24
N LEU A 260 0.42 -14.92 1.63
CA LEU A 260 1.86 -14.68 1.67
C LEU A 260 2.56 -15.45 0.54
N ALA A 261 3.80 -15.08 0.27
CA ALA A 261 4.70 -15.93 -0.52
C ALA A 261 4.68 -17.36 -0.01
N PRO A 262 4.78 -18.39 -0.85
CA PRO A 262 5.02 -19.75 -0.35
C PRO A 262 6.23 -19.84 0.58
N GLU A 263 7.33 -19.13 0.28
CA GLU A 263 8.59 -19.19 1.03
C GLU A 263 8.49 -18.47 2.38
N LEU A 264 7.87 -17.28 2.40
CA LEU A 264 7.64 -16.51 3.63
C LEU A 264 6.56 -17.16 4.50
N GLN A 265 5.50 -17.67 3.86
CA GLN A 265 4.47 -18.46 4.53
C GLN A 265 5.12 -19.65 5.20
N GLN A 266 5.96 -20.40 4.50
CA GLN A 266 6.68 -21.53 5.08
C GLN A 266 7.56 -21.10 6.27
N VAL A 267 8.33 -20.02 6.15
CA VAL A 267 9.18 -19.54 7.25
C VAL A 267 8.37 -19.12 8.48
N LEU A 268 7.28 -18.39 8.29
CA LEU A 268 6.39 -17.97 9.38
C LEU A 268 5.64 -19.15 9.98
N GLU A 269 5.12 -20.05 9.15
CA GLU A 269 4.42 -21.27 9.58
C GLU A 269 5.36 -22.17 10.39
N GLU A 270 6.57 -22.45 9.89
CA GLU A 270 7.59 -23.20 10.63
C GLU A 270 8.02 -22.52 11.93
N THR A 271 7.94 -21.20 12.02
CA THR A 271 8.28 -20.44 13.23
C THR A 271 7.13 -20.46 14.25
N LEU A 272 5.90 -20.29 13.78
CA LEU A 272 4.70 -20.34 14.60
C LEU A 272 4.43 -21.77 15.10
N ASP A 273 4.61 -22.79 14.27
CA ASP A 273 4.43 -24.20 14.63
C ASP A 273 5.40 -24.68 15.72
N LYS A 274 6.57 -24.04 15.86
CA LYS A 274 7.47 -24.28 17.02
C LYS A 274 6.84 -23.83 18.34
N THR A 275 5.93 -22.87 18.27
CA THR A 275 5.20 -22.33 19.43
C THR A 275 3.88 -23.08 19.63
N SER A 276 3.07 -23.22 18.58
CA SER A 276 1.80 -23.93 18.60
C SER A 276 1.33 -24.20 17.17
N THR A 277 0.71 -25.35 16.93
CA THR A 277 0.04 -25.66 15.66
C THR A 277 -1.43 -25.23 15.63
N ILE A 278 -1.93 -24.75 16.77
CA ILE A 278 -3.31 -24.33 16.98
C ILE A 278 -3.39 -22.96 17.65
N TRP A 279 -4.37 -22.16 17.23
CA TRP A 279 -4.48 -20.75 17.62
C TRP A 279 -5.92 -20.35 17.91
N CYS A 280 -6.10 -19.45 18.88
CA CYS A 280 -7.39 -18.90 19.26
C CYS A 280 -7.34 -17.38 19.19
N ARG A 281 -8.43 -16.75 18.73
CA ARG A 281 -8.51 -15.29 18.63
C ARG A 281 -8.61 -14.65 20.02
N MET A 282 -7.77 -13.67 20.29
CA MET A 282 -7.77 -12.97 21.58
C MET A 282 -9.10 -12.28 21.90
N TYR A 283 -9.76 -11.70 20.88
CA TYR A 283 -11.03 -11.01 21.10
C TYR A 283 -12.16 -11.97 21.50
N GLU A 284 -12.17 -13.20 20.98
CA GLU A 284 -13.20 -14.21 21.30
C GLU A 284 -13.07 -14.65 22.75
N LEU A 285 -11.84 -14.87 23.22
CA LEU A 285 -11.56 -15.21 24.61
C LEU A 285 -11.97 -14.08 25.56
N THR A 286 -11.65 -12.84 25.19
CA THR A 286 -12.01 -11.66 26.00
C THR A 286 -13.53 -11.56 26.17
N GLN A 287 -14.30 -11.79 25.09
CA GLN A 287 -15.77 -11.78 25.16
C GLN A 287 -16.34 -12.88 26.06
N VAL A 288 -15.76 -14.09 26.05
CA VAL A 288 -16.19 -15.19 26.93
C VAL A 288 -15.92 -14.83 28.40
N TYR A 289 -14.78 -14.25 28.71
CA TYR A 289 -14.43 -13.84 30.08
C TYR A 289 -15.25 -12.64 30.60
N GLU A 290 -15.69 -11.73 29.72
CA GLU A 290 -16.56 -10.62 30.12
C GLU A 290 -18.02 -11.05 30.36
N GLN A 291 -18.42 -12.23 29.86
CA GLN A 291 -19.78 -12.77 29.99
C GLN A 291 -19.93 -13.86 31.06
N SER A 292 -18.84 -14.27 31.72
CA SER A 292 -18.79 -15.28 32.79
C SER A 292 -18.68 -14.67 34.18
#